data_AF-A0AA91A0F7-F1
#
_entry.id   AF-A0AA91A0F7-F1
#
_cell.length_a   1.000
_cell.length_b   1.000
_cell.length_c   1.000
_cell.angle_alpha   90.00
_cell.angle_beta   90.00
_cell.angle_gamma   90.00
#
_symmetry.space_group_name_H-M   'P 1'
#
loop_
_entity.id
_entity.type
_entity.pdbx_description
1 polymer ?
#
loop_
_entity_poly.entity_id
_entity_poly.type
_entity_poly.pdbx_seq_one_letter_code
_entity_poly.pdbx_strand_id
1 'polypeptide(L)'
;MERYIKANRKVVEFLQLTEDRTELPDGNFILWCQDILPLGDPIVFEETLSKIGAIAMDGQTARKEQDGEVCNKLPVAIDSRFIMREEARDE
;
A
#
# COMPACT_ATOMS: atom_id res chain seq x y z
N MET A 1 -15.32 7.95 6.58
CA MET A 1 -14.98 7.62 5.18
C MET A 1 -13.94 6.52 5.27
N GLU A 2 -14.33 5.29 4.95
CA GLU A 2 -13.42 4.14 4.99
C GLU A 2 -12.44 4.27 3.83
N ARG A 3 -11.16 4.49 4.14
CA ARG A 3 -10.09 4.47 3.15
C ARG A 3 -9.38 3.12 3.27
N TYR A 4 -9.26 2.45 2.15
CA TYR A 4 -8.37 1.32 1.98
C TYR A 4 -7.02 1.85 1.49
N ILE A 5 -5.97 1.08 1.72
CA ILE A 5 -4.62 1.44 1.31
C ILE A 5 -4.07 0.31 0.47
N LYS A 6 -3.57 0.63 -0.72
CA LYS A 6 -2.76 -0.31 -1.49
C LYS A 6 -1.30 -0.08 -1.17
N ALA A 7 -0.59 -1.13 -0.75
CA ALA A 7 0.81 -1.08 -0.36
C ALA A 7 1.58 -2.27 -0.94
N ASN A 8 2.89 -2.12 -1.10
CA ASN A 8 3.73 -3.19 -1.62
C ASN A 8 3.99 -4.29 -0.58
N ARG A 9 4.44 -5.45 -1.06
CA ARG A 9 4.72 -6.63 -0.25
C ARG A 9 5.65 -6.37 0.94
N LYS A 10 6.68 -5.54 0.79
CA LYS A 10 7.62 -5.25 1.88
C LYS A 10 6.97 -4.55 3.06
N VAL A 11 6.01 -3.66 2.79
CA VAL A 11 5.22 -2.99 3.84
C VAL A 11 4.42 -4.02 4.63
N VAL A 12 3.76 -4.94 3.92
CA VAL A 12 2.89 -5.96 4.54
C VAL A 12 3.70 -6.98 5.33
N GLU A 13 4.86 -7.40 4.82
CA GLU A 13 5.79 -8.28 5.55
C GLU A 13 6.34 -7.60 6.80
N PHE A 14 6.67 -6.30 6.72
CA PHE A 14 7.13 -5.52 7.88
C PHE A 14 6.06 -5.42 8.97
N LEU A 15 4.79 -5.25 8.55
CA LEU A 15 3.63 -5.22 9.46
C LEU A 15 3.16 -6.61 9.91
N GLN A 16 3.73 -7.69 9.34
CA GLN A 16 3.34 -9.08 9.60
C GLN A 16 1.87 -9.37 9.26
N LEU A 17 1.36 -8.77 8.18
CA LEU A 17 -0.05 -8.86 7.78
C LEU A 17 -0.29 -9.73 6.54
N THR A 18 0.72 -10.47 6.08
CA THR A 18 0.65 -11.23 4.82
C THR A 18 -0.45 -12.29 4.81
N GLU A 19 -0.78 -12.87 5.96
CA GLU A 19 -1.87 -13.87 6.09
C GLU A 19 -3.23 -13.24 6.41
N ASP A 20 -3.25 -11.98 6.87
CA ASP A 20 -4.45 -11.27 7.32
C ASP A 20 -5.08 -10.37 6.24
N ARG A 21 -4.35 -10.10 5.16
CA ARG A 21 -4.71 -9.10 4.16
C ARG A 21 -4.76 -9.67 2.76
N THR A 22 -5.60 -9.04 1.94
CA THR A 22 -5.83 -9.49 0.57
C THR A 22 -4.67 -9.10 -0.32
N GLU A 23 -3.98 -10.10 -0.87
CA GLU A 23 -3.06 -9.94 -1.99
C GLU A 23 -3.84 -9.69 -3.28
N LEU A 24 -3.38 -8.71 -4.05
CA LEU A 24 -3.92 -8.32 -5.34
C LEU A 24 -3.21 -9.07 -6.49
N PRO A 25 -3.80 -9.13 -7.70
CA PRO A 25 -3.19 -9.81 -8.84
C PRO A 25 -1.79 -9.33 -9.24
N ASP A 26 -1.44 -8.09 -8.89
CA ASP A 26 -0.14 -7.48 -9.15
C ASP A 26 0.89 -7.71 -8.02
N GLY A 27 0.55 -8.52 -7.01
CA GLY A 27 1.42 -8.85 -5.88
C GLY A 27 1.48 -7.78 -4.78
N ASN A 28 0.71 -6.69 -4.92
CA ASN A 28 0.49 -5.71 -3.86
C ASN A 28 -0.66 -6.15 -2.94
N PHE A 29 -0.94 -5.38 -1.89
CA PHE A 29 -1.92 -5.76 -0.87
C PHE A 29 -2.88 -4.62 -0.55
N ILE A 30 -4.09 -4.99 -0.14
CA ILE A 30 -5.05 -4.06 0.46
C ILE A 30 -4.97 -4.11 1.98
N LEU A 31 -4.69 -2.96 2.57
CA LEU A 31 -4.65 -2.70 4.01
C LEU A 31 -5.82 -1.80 4.43
N TRP A 32 -6.17 -1.86 5.70
CA TRP A 32 -7.03 -0.89 6.36
C TRP A 32 -6.19 0.27 6.90
N CYS A 33 -6.80 1.46 7.08
CA CYS A 33 -6.10 2.59 7.70
C CYS A 33 -5.48 2.28 9.06
N GLN A 34 -6.09 1.39 9.85
CA GLN A 34 -5.59 1.04 11.18
C GLN A 34 -4.28 0.24 11.13
N ASP A 35 -4.04 -0.49 10.05
CA ASP A 35 -2.86 -1.35 9.89
C ASP A 35 -1.57 -0.55 9.79
N ILE A 36 -1.64 0.67 9.26
CA ILE A 36 -0.48 1.52 9.06
C ILE A 36 -0.20 2.46 10.25
N LEU A 37 -1.02 2.43 11.31
CA LEU A 37 -0.79 3.22 12.52
C LEU A 37 0.58 2.94 13.19
N PRO A 38 1.13 1.71 13.19
CA PRO A 38 2.49 1.48 13.69
C PRO A 38 3.59 2.18 12.88
N LEU A 39 3.30 2.65 11.65
CA LEU A 39 4.27 3.28 10.75
C LEU A 39 4.30 4.81 10.87
N GLY A 40 3.29 5.42 11.50
CA GLY A 40 3.22 6.87 11.62
C GLY A 40 1.97 7.37 12.34
N ASP A 41 1.97 8.66 12.66
CA ASP A 41 0.83 9.31 13.31
C ASP A 41 -0.34 9.47 12.31
N PRO A 42 -1.59 9.14 12.68
CA PRO A 42 -2.76 9.32 11.81
C PRO A 42 -2.98 10.77 11.33
N ILE A 43 -2.41 11.77 12.02
CA ILE A 43 -2.46 13.18 11.60
C ILE A 43 -1.64 13.43 10.32
N VAL A 44 -0.58 12.64 10.07
CA VAL A 44 0.31 12.77 8.90
C VAL A 44 0.09 11.65 7.88
N PHE A 45 -1.17 11.22 7.71
CA PHE A 45 -1.57 10.10 6.85
C PHE A 45 -0.91 10.12 5.46
N GLU A 46 -0.96 11.26 4.75
CA GLU A 46 -0.38 11.40 3.40
C GLU A 46 1.16 11.30 3.41
N GLU A 47 1.82 11.77 4.47
CA GLU A 47 3.27 11.62 4.64
C GLU A 47 3.64 10.16 4.88
N THR A 48 2.85 9.44 5.70
CA THR A 48 3.03 8.01 5.93
C THR A 48 2.89 7.24 4.62
N LEU A 49 1.88 7.54 3.79
CA LEU A 49 1.71 6.92 2.47
C LEU A 49 2.91 7.18 1.55
N SER A 50 3.42 8.41 1.53
CA SER A 50 4.61 8.77 0.73
C SER A 50 5.86 8.03 1.20
N LYS A 51 6.05 7.87 2.52
CA LYS A 51 7.19 7.13 3.08
C LYS A 51 7.19 5.67 2.65
N ILE A 52 6.03 5.04 2.57
CA ILE A 52 5.91 3.61 2.26
C ILE A 52 5.58 3.30 0.80
N GLY A 53 5.41 4.32 -0.04
CA GLY A 53 5.05 4.13 -1.44
C GLY A 53 3.63 3.55 -1.62
N ALA A 54 2.68 4.00 -0.80
CA ALA A 54 1.30 3.51 -0.83
C ALA A 54 0.33 4.57 -1.36
N ILE A 55 -0.87 4.11 -1.74
CA ILE A 55 -1.98 4.98 -2.15
C ILE A 55 -3.22 4.71 -1.31
N ALA A 56 -3.97 5.76 -1.01
CA ALA A 56 -5.31 5.62 -0.43
C ALA A 56 -6.36 5.47 -1.52
N MET A 57 -7.39 4.68 -1.24
CA MET A 57 -8.49 4.43 -2.16
C MET A 57 -9.80 4.28 -1.40
N ASP A 58 -10.92 4.58 -2.07
CA ASP A 58 -12.24 4.30 -1.55
C ASP A 58 -12.61 2.82 -1.72
N GLY A 59 -13.73 2.41 -1.11
CA GLY A 59 -14.19 1.01 -1.19
C GLY A 59 -14.53 0.55 -2.61
N GLN A 60 -14.97 1.46 -3.49
CA GLN A 60 -15.28 1.10 -4.88
C GLN A 60 -14.00 0.80 -5.67
N THR A 61 -12.96 1.61 -5.48
CA THR A 61 -11.66 1.43 -6.14
C THR A 61 -10.95 0.20 -5.59
N ALA A 62 -10.97 -0.01 -4.27
CA ALA A 62 -10.45 -1.23 -3.65
C ALA A 62 -11.10 -2.49 -4.22
N ARG A 63 -12.42 -2.46 -4.42
CA ARG A 63 -13.14 -3.57 -5.04
C ARG A 63 -12.67 -3.84 -6.47
N LYS A 64 -12.56 -2.80 -7.29
CA LYS A 64 -12.08 -2.92 -8.69
C LYS A 64 -10.64 -3.44 -8.77
N GLU A 65 -9.77 -3.09 -7.81
CA GLU A 65 -8.41 -3.66 -7.71
C GLU A 65 -8.47 -5.16 -7.42
N GLN A 66 -9.30 -5.59 -6.46
CA GLN A 66 -9.48 -7.01 -6.13
C GLN A 66 -10.01 -7.83 -7.30
N ASP A 67 -10.97 -7.28 -8.03
CA ASP A 67 -11.56 -7.92 -9.21
C ASP A 67 -10.62 -7.83 -10.44
N GLY A 68 -9.49 -7.11 -10.33
CA GLY A 68 -8.50 -6.95 -11.41
C GLY A 68 -8.94 -6.02 -12.55
N GLU A 69 -10.02 -5.26 -12.36
CA GLU A 69 -10.54 -4.31 -13.34
C GLU A 69 -9.66 -3.06 -13.47
N VAL A 70 -9.00 -2.68 -12.37
CA VAL A 70 -8.01 -1.59 -12.32
C VAL A 70 -6.74 -2.08 -11.63
N CYS A 71 -5.61 -1.51 -12.01
CA CYS A 71 -4.31 -1.80 -11.43
C CYS A 71 -3.54 -0.49 -11.27
N ASN A 72 -3.84 0.26 -10.22
CA ASN A 72 -3.16 1.52 -9.93
C ASN A 72 -1.71 1.24 -9.53
N LYS A 73 -0.77 1.91 -10.20
CA LYS A 73 0.65 1.82 -9.87
C LYS A 73 0.92 2.49 -8.54
N LEU A 74 1.77 1.86 -7.74
CA LEU A 74 2.29 2.45 -6.52
C LEU A 74 3.36 3.51 -6.84
N PRO A 75 3.42 4.61 -6.07
CA PRO A 75 4.53 5.54 -6.15
C PRO A 75 5.77 4.94 -5.47
N VAL A 76 6.95 5.38 -5.89
CA VAL A 76 8.21 4.98 -5.26
C VAL A 76 8.23 5.45 -3.80
N ALA A 77 8.49 4.52 -2.89
CA ALA A 77 8.63 4.82 -1.47
C ALA A 77 9.82 5.74 -1.19
N ILE A 78 9.65 6.72 -0.30
CA ILE A 78 10.78 7.56 0.17
C ILE A 78 11.68 6.76 1.13
N ASP A 79 11.09 5.88 1.94
CA ASP A 79 11.86 5.02 2.83
C ASP A 79 12.46 3.86 2.05
N SER A 80 13.79 3.84 1.98
CA SER A 80 14.58 2.80 1.30
C SER A 80 14.22 1.36 1.67
N ARG A 81 13.66 1.13 2.87
CA ARG A 81 13.20 -0.20 3.29
C ARG A 81 12.11 -0.72 2.37
N PHE A 82 11.24 0.15 1.86
CA PHE A 82 10.04 -0.21 1.10
C PHE A 82 10.18 -0.02 -0.42
N ILE A 83 11.30 0.47 -0.94
CA ILE A 83 11.54 0.58 -2.39
C ILE A 83 11.61 -0.82 -3.02
N MET A 84 10.78 -1.13 -4.03
CA MET A 84 10.88 -2.39 -4.78
C MET A 84 11.97 -2.30 -5.86
N ARG A 85 12.66 -3.42 -6.12
CA ARG A 85 13.76 -3.45 -7.11
C ARG A 85 13.33 -3.08 -8.53
N GLU A 86 12.07 -3.33 -8.85
CA GLU A 86 11.50 -3.01 -10.17
C GLU A 86 11.20 -1.51 -10.31
N GLU A 87 10.88 -0.83 -9.20
CA GLU A 87 10.63 0.62 -9.17
C GLU A 87 11.92 1.45 -9.26
N ALA A 88 13.05 0.92 -8.77
CA ALA A 88 14.35 1.60 -8.78
C ALA A 88 15.05 1.64 -10.17
N ARG A 89 14.41 1.10 -11.22
CA ARG A 89 14.98 1.00 -12.57
C ARG A 89 14.44 2.04 -13.56
N ASP A 90 13.49 2.87 -13.16
CA ASP A 90 12.94 3.96 -13.96
C ASP A 90 13.67 5.32 -13.70
N GLU A 91 15.00 5.29 -13.54
CA GLU A 91 15.89 6.48 -13.56
C GLU A 91 16.81 6.48 -14.80
#